data_AF-A0A519VX25-F1
#
_entry.id   AF-A0A519VX25-F1
#
_cell.length_a   1.000
_cell.length_b   1.000
_cell.length_c   1.000
_cell.angle_alpha   90.00
_cell.angle_beta   90.00
_cell.angle_gamma   90.00
#
_symmetry.space_group_name_H-M   'P 1'
#
loop_
_entity.id
_entity.type
_entity.pdbx_description
1 polymer ?
#
loop_
_entity_poly.entity_id
_entity_poly.type
_entity_poly.pdbx_seq_one_letter_code
_entity_poly.pdbx_strand_id
1 'polypeptide(L)'
;MRILFVHTFYKLPGGEDAVVQNEMELLRQNGHEVELLSFNNSGGGLTKLLFMPYNPFSYRATKEKLRTFQPDIVHLHNLHFAASASVIKAVHRAKIPMVMTIHN
;
A
#
# COMPACT_ATOMS: atom_id res chain seq x y z
N MET A 1 14.46 -4.33 -10.42
CA MET A 1 14.22 -4.24 -8.96
C MET A 1 12.84 -4.79 -8.68
N ARG A 2 12.59 -5.20 -7.43
CA ARG A 2 11.32 -5.69 -6.93
C ARG A 2 10.66 -4.58 -6.13
N ILE A 3 9.57 -4.03 -6.64
CA ILE A 3 8.92 -2.83 -6.09
C ILE A 3 7.52 -3.22 -5.60
N LEU A 4 7.27 -3.02 -4.30
CA LEU A 4 5.95 -3.26 -3.74
C LEU A 4 5.17 -1.95 -3.66
N PHE A 5 4.09 -1.84 -4.42
CA PHE A 5 3.13 -0.75 -4.29
C PHE A 5 2.16 -1.07 -3.15
N VAL A 6 1.82 -0.06 -2.35
CA VAL A 6 0.75 -0.15 -1.37
C VAL A 6 -0.26 0.97 -1.60
N HIS A 7 -1.52 0.58 -1.80
CA HIS A 7 -2.60 1.50 -2.12
C HIS A 7 -3.90 1.08 -1.46
N THR A 8 -4.74 2.05 -1.12
CA THR A 8 -6.10 1.81 -0.62
C THR A 8 -7.09 2.33 -1.64
N PHE A 9 -7.90 1.44 -2.19
CA PHE A 9 -8.99 1.84 -3.08
C PHE A 9 -10.18 2.36 -2.27
N TYR A 10 -10.69 3.52 -2.68
CA TYR A 10 -11.95 4.06 -2.19
C TYR A 10 -13.15 3.33 -2.83
N LYS A 11 -14.37 3.72 -2.42
CA LYS A 11 -15.60 3.16 -3.00
C LYS A 11 -15.79 3.55 -4.46
N LEU A 12 -15.37 4.76 -4.81
CA LEU A 12 -15.41 5.29 -6.16
C LEU A 12 -13.97 5.43 -6.65
N PRO A 13 -13.67 5.00 -7.89
CA PRO A 13 -12.33 5.17 -8.45
C PRO A 13 -11.95 6.64 -8.54
N GLY A 14 -10.73 6.97 -8.11
CA GLY A 14 -10.17 8.32 -8.13
C GLY A 14 -9.04 8.50 -9.14
N GLY A 15 -8.54 9.72 -9.29
CA GLY A 15 -7.39 10.01 -10.16
C GLY A 15 -6.11 9.31 -9.69
N GLU A 16 -5.98 9.12 -8.37
CA GLU A 16 -4.88 8.38 -7.75
C GLU A 16 -4.83 6.91 -8.19
N ASP A 17 -5.98 6.30 -8.48
CA ASP A 17 -6.02 4.91 -8.95
C ASP A 17 -5.41 4.80 -10.35
N ALA A 18 -5.71 5.76 -11.22
CA ALA A 18 -5.12 5.83 -12.55
C ALA A 18 -3.60 6.08 -12.49
N VAL A 19 -3.14 6.95 -11.58
CA VAL A 19 -1.71 7.17 -11.35
C VAL A 19 -1.00 5.88 -10.93
N VAL A 20 -1.55 5.16 -9.95
CA VAL A 20 -0.98 3.88 -9.49
C VAL A 20 -0.87 2.87 -10.63
N GLN A 21 -1.92 2.71 -11.44
CA GLN A 21 -1.89 1.78 -12.57
C GLN A 21 -0.85 2.18 -13.62
N ASN A 22 -0.82 3.45 -14.00
CA ASN A 22 0.11 3.96 -15.01
C ASN A 22 1.57 3.85 -14.56
N GLU A 23 1.87 4.17 -13.29
CA GLU A 23 3.22 4.03 -12.75
C GLU A 23 3.68 2.57 -12.69
N MET A 24 2.81 1.67 -12.21
CA MET A 24 3.12 0.24 -12.17
C MET A 24 3.42 -0.32 -13.57
N GLU A 25 2.63 0.07 -14.57
CA GLU A 25 2.83 -0.35 -15.95
C GLU A 25 4.16 0.19 -16.51
N LEU A 26 4.44 1.48 -16.32
CA LEU A 26 5.69 2.11 -16.76
C LEU A 26 6.92 1.41 -16.15
N LEU A 27 6.89 1.11 -14.85
CA LEU A 27 7.99 0.43 -14.17
C LEU A 27 8.19 -1.00 -14.68
N ARG A 28 7.10 -1.73 -14.95
CA ARG A 28 7.17 -3.08 -15.54
C ARG A 28 7.77 -3.07 -16.94
N GLN A 29 7.36 -2.11 -17.78
CA GLN A 29 7.91 -1.93 -19.13
C GLN A 29 9.43 -1.64 -19.11
N ASN A 30 9.94 -1.05 -18.03
CA ASN A 30 11.35 -0.80 -17.81
C ASN A 30 12.08 -1.94 -17.07
N GLY A 31 11.49 -3.14 -17.02
CA GLY A 31 12.14 -4.35 -16.51
C GLY A 31 12.15 -4.50 -14.99
N HIS A 32 11.24 -3.82 -14.28
CA HIS A 32 11.06 -4.02 -12.84
C HIS A 32 9.94 -5.02 -12.55
N GLU A 33 10.11 -5.80 -11.48
CA GLU A 33 9.06 -6.67 -10.95
C GLU A 33 8.21 -5.83 -9.99
N VAL A 34 6.94 -5.63 -10.33
CA VAL A 34 6.05 -4.74 -9.57
C VAL A 34 4.80 -5.49 -9.13
N GLU A 35 4.57 -5.53 -7.81
CA GLU A 35 3.36 -6.08 -7.21
C GLU A 35 2.59 -5.03 -6.42
N LEU A 36 1.28 -5.24 -6.31
CA LEU A 36 0.37 -4.38 -5.56
C LEU A 36 -0.15 -5.09 -4.31
N LEU A 37 0.02 -4.46 -3.15
CA LEU A 37 -0.73 -4.74 -1.94
C LEU A 37 -1.85 -3.72 -1.81
N SER A 38 -3.06 -4.11 -2.18
CA SER A 38 -4.22 -3.23 -2.12
C SER A 38 -5.09 -3.49 -0.90
N PHE A 39 -5.56 -2.41 -0.29
CA PHE A 39 -6.64 -2.43 0.70
C PHE A 39 -7.90 -1.81 0.12
N ASN A 40 -9.04 -2.01 0.78
CA ASN A 40 -10.30 -1.39 0.35
C ASN A 40 -11.04 -0.74 1.52
N ASN A 41 -11.75 0.33 1.18
CA ASN A 41 -12.61 1.05 2.12
C ASN A 41 -14.09 0.64 2.02
N SER A 42 -14.41 -0.50 1.43
CA SER A 42 -15.76 -1.10 1.39
C SER A 42 -16.22 -1.58 2.79
N GLY A 43 -17.44 -1.24 3.21
CA GLY A 43 -18.11 -1.74 4.44
C GLY A 43 -17.52 -1.29 5.80
N GLY A 44 -18.37 -1.15 6.84
CA GLY A 44 -17.93 -0.93 8.24
C GLY A 44 -17.47 0.50 8.59
N GLY A 45 -18.40 1.37 8.99
CA GLY A 45 -18.10 2.76 9.37
C GLY A 45 -17.37 2.89 10.71
N LEU A 46 -17.96 2.38 11.79
CA LEU A 46 -17.47 2.63 13.16
C LEU A 46 -16.14 1.89 13.45
N THR A 47 -15.99 0.67 12.94
CA THR A 47 -14.78 -0.13 13.12
C THR A 47 -13.58 0.46 12.38
N LYS A 48 -13.79 1.07 11.21
CA LYS A 48 -12.72 1.76 10.47
C LYS A 48 -12.20 2.99 11.19
N LEU A 49 -13.07 3.75 11.83
CA LEU A 49 -12.64 4.90 12.61
C LEU A 49 -11.76 4.47 13.79
N LEU A 50 -12.11 3.36 14.45
CA LEU A 50 -11.33 2.80 15.55
C LEU A 50 -9.95 2.29 15.10
N PHE A 51 -9.85 1.70 13.91
CA PHE A 51 -8.60 1.19 13.35
C PHE A 51 -7.82 2.21 12.50
N MET A 52 -8.36 3.41 12.30
CA MET A 52 -7.72 4.50 11.57
C MET A 52 -6.30 4.82 12.07
N PRO A 53 -6.03 4.93 13.39
CA PRO A 53 -4.67 5.16 13.86
C PRO A 53 -3.77 3.92 13.67
N TYR A 54 -4.33 2.72 13.79
CA TYR A 54 -3.59 1.47 13.65
C TYR A 54 -4.49 0.29 13.31
N ASN A 55 -4.34 -0.26 12.11
CA ASN A 55 -5.03 -1.46 11.67
C ASN A 55 -4.11 -2.70 11.79
N PRO A 56 -4.34 -3.61 12.75
CA PRO A 56 -3.50 -4.80 12.93
C PRO A 56 -3.61 -5.80 11.77
N PHE A 57 -4.71 -5.81 11.03
CA PHE A 57 -4.87 -6.68 9.86
C PHE A 57 -3.96 -6.21 8.73
N SER A 58 -3.92 -4.90 8.48
CA SER A 58 -3.02 -4.30 7.47
C SER A 58 -1.56 -4.47 7.83
N TYR A 59 -1.20 -4.41 9.12
CA TYR A 59 0.15 -4.75 9.58
C TYR A 59 0.54 -6.20 9.22
N ARG A 60 -0.35 -7.16 9.52
CA ARG A 60 -0.11 -8.60 9.25
C ARG A 60 -0.01 -8.87 7.76
N ALA A 61 -0.96 -8.36 6.97
CA ALA A 61 -0.96 -8.49 5.51
C ALA A 61 0.31 -7.89 4.88
N THR A 62 0.72 -6.71 5.34
CA THR A 62 1.97 -6.07 4.89
C THR A 62 3.17 -6.94 5.25
N LYS A 63 3.27 -7.40 6.51
CA LYS A 63 4.39 -8.26 6.93
C LYS A 63 4.48 -9.56 6.11
N GLU A 64 3.34 -10.18 5.83
CA GLU A 64 3.29 -11.37 5.00
C GLU A 64 3.75 -11.08 3.57
N LYS A 65 3.24 -9.99 2.97
CA LYS A 65 3.61 -9.59 1.62
C LYS A 65 5.10 -9.25 1.50
N LEU A 66 5.67 -8.53 2.48
CA LEU A 66 7.10 -8.25 2.52
C LEU A 66 7.94 -9.54 2.61
N ARG A 67 7.45 -10.55 3.32
CA ARG A 67 8.15 -11.85 3.45
C ARG A 67 8.08 -12.68 2.16
N THR A 68 6.95 -12.69 1.48
CA THR A 68 6.76 -13.49 0.26
C THR A 68 7.36 -12.81 -0.96
N PHE A 69 7.10 -11.51 -1.11
CA PHE A 69 7.57 -10.74 -2.25
C PHE A 69 8.98 -10.18 -2.05
N GLN A 70 9.54 -10.07 -0.83
CA GLN A 70 10.91 -9.59 -0.59
C GLN A 70 11.32 -8.39 -1.49
N PRO A 71 10.60 -7.24 -1.42
CA PRO A 71 10.87 -6.10 -2.27
C PRO A 71 12.17 -5.38 -1.89
N ASP A 72 12.81 -4.76 -2.89
CA ASP A 72 13.93 -3.85 -2.71
C ASP A 72 13.47 -2.50 -2.13
N ILE A 73 12.25 -2.07 -2.48
CA ILE A 73 11.64 -0.80 -2.05
C ILE A 73 10.12 -0.92 -2.01
N VAL A 74 9.50 -0.18 -1.08
CA VAL A 74 8.05 -0.05 -0.98
C VAL A 74 7.60 1.35 -1.38
N HIS A 75 6.66 1.47 -2.30
CA HIS A 75 6.07 2.73 -2.72
C HIS A 75 4.63 2.86 -2.20
N LEU A 76 4.42 3.82 -1.31
CA LEU A 76 3.15 4.06 -0.63
C LEU A 76 2.39 5.19 -1.35
N HIS A 77 1.13 4.94 -1.72
CA HIS A 77 0.27 5.93 -2.38
C HIS A 77 -0.86 6.39 -1.45
N ASN A 78 -1.76 5.48 -1.11
CA ASN A 78 -2.91 5.81 -0.28
C ASN A 78 -3.02 4.86 0.91
N LEU A 79 -2.93 5.43 2.12
CA LEU A 79 -3.05 4.67 3.36
C LEU A 79 -4.34 4.96 4.15
N HIS A 80 -5.27 5.74 3.58
CA HIS A 80 -6.42 6.24 4.32
C HIS A 80 -7.35 5.11 4.79
N PHE A 81 -7.64 5.13 6.10
CA PHE A 81 -8.48 4.19 6.85
C PHE A 81 -7.97 2.75 6.87
N ALA A 82 -8.03 2.03 5.74
CA ALA A 82 -7.77 0.59 5.73
C ALA A 82 -6.29 0.27 5.94
N ALA A 83 -5.36 0.89 5.22
CA ALA A 83 -3.93 0.59 5.41
C ALA A 83 -3.41 1.13 6.76
N SER A 84 -3.69 2.40 7.09
CA SER A 84 -3.27 3.12 8.30
C SER A 84 -1.74 3.24 8.48
N ALA A 85 -1.30 3.88 9.56
CA ALA A 85 0.11 3.96 9.96
C ALA A 85 0.75 2.59 10.24
N SER A 86 -0.06 1.53 10.36
CA SER A 86 0.42 0.17 10.61
C SER A 86 1.24 -0.39 9.43
N VAL A 87 0.94 0.00 8.19
CA VAL A 87 1.77 -0.34 7.01
C VAL A 87 3.16 0.26 7.14
N ILE A 88 3.25 1.56 7.43
CA ILE A 88 4.54 2.26 7.60
C ILE A 88 5.36 1.56 8.68
N LYS A 89 4.74 1.21 9.82
CA LYS A 89 5.40 0.48 10.90
C LYS A 89 5.91 -0.89 10.46
N ALA A 90 5.14 -1.63 9.66
CA ALA A 90 5.55 -2.94 9.15
C ALA A 90 6.77 -2.83 8.23
N VAL A 91 6.74 -1.89 7.27
CA VAL A 91 7.86 -1.66 6.33
C VAL A 91 9.10 -1.17 7.07
N HIS A 92 8.94 -0.21 7.99
CA HIS A 92 10.05 0.30 8.80
C HIS A 92 10.72 -0.80 9.63
N ARG A 93 9.94 -1.69 10.26
CA ARG A 93 10.50 -2.83 11.01
C ARG A 93 11.17 -3.89 10.13
N ALA A 94 10.75 -4.01 8.88
CA ALA A 94 11.43 -4.87 7.91
C ALA A 94 12.76 -4.27 7.40
N LYS A 95 13.06 -3.00 7.74
CA LYS A 95 14.25 -2.26 7.28
C LYS A 95 14.33 -2.17 5.75
N ILE A 96 13.16 -2.14 5.10
CA ILE A 96 13.06 -1.96 3.65
C ILE A 96 12.88 -0.45 3.38
N PRO A 97 13.63 0.14 2.43
CA PRO A 97 13.42 1.52 2.00
C PRO A 97 11.98 1.76 1.57
N MET A 98 11.46 2.95 1.86
CA MET A 98 10.11 3.34 1.44
C MET A 98 10.07 4.74 0.86
N VAL A 99 9.22 4.94 -0.15
CA VAL A 99 8.88 6.24 -0.74
C VAL A 99 7.37 6.42 -0.62
N MET A 100 6.92 7.64 -0.36
CA MET A 100 5.50 7.95 -0.23
C MET A 100 5.11 9.09 -1.18
N THR A 101 4.11 8.83 -2.01
CA THR A 101 3.43 9.84 -2.83
C THR A 101 2.11 10.19 -2.13
N ILE A 102 1.87 11.48 -1.89
CA ILE A 102 0.63 11.96 -1.28
C ILE A 102 -0.31 12.42 -2.40
N HIS A 103 -1.54 11.89 -2.42
CA HIS A 103 -2.60 12.20 -3.39
C HIS A 103 -3.66 13.12 -2.78
N ASN A 104 -4.48 13.78 -3.61
CA ASN A 104 -5.54 14.72 -3.22
C ASN A 104 -6.83 14.49 -4.01
#